data_AF-A0A174MYK6-F1
#
_entry.id   AF-A0A174MYK6-F1
#
_cell.length_a   1.000
_cell.length_b   1.000
_cell.length_c   1.000
_cell.angle_alpha   90.00
_cell.angle_beta   90.00
_cell.angle_gamma   90.00
#
_symmetry.space_group_name_H-M   'P 1'
#
loop_
_entity.id
_entity.type
_entity.pdbx_description
1 polymer ?
#
loop_
_entity_poly.entity_id
_entity_poly.type
_entity_poly.pdbx_seq_one_letter_code
_entity_poly.pdbx_strand_id
1 'polypeptide(L)'
;MKMNTKLVLVLTFMLVVSSCNDSDIIVENANSGISIDKSTQLNLTPDEKLHKEQSSLENMLMDQIIYRDSAYILNMSKEEAIDLTIPDSLYVHYLKIVDDLNTLQ
;
A
#
# COMPACT_ATOMS: atom_id res chain seq x y z
N MET A 1 -27.17 24.22 34.04
CA MET A 1 -25.85 24.09 34.71
C MET A 1 -24.88 25.01 33.98
N LYS A 2 -24.46 26.13 34.59
CA LYS A 2 -23.48 27.04 33.97
C LYS A 2 -22.09 26.48 34.25
N MET A 3 -21.45 25.92 33.22
CA MET A 3 -20.10 25.39 33.34
C MET A 3 -19.11 26.55 33.25
N ASN A 4 -18.20 26.64 34.22
CA ASN A 4 -17.22 27.72 34.26
C ASN A 4 -16.28 27.59 33.04
N THR A 5 -16.28 28.56 32.14
CA THR A 5 -15.51 28.53 30.89
C THR A 5 -14.02 28.25 31.13
N LYS A 6 -13.47 28.71 32.26
CA LYS A 6 -12.09 28.41 32.67
C LYS A 6 -11.86 26.92 32.97
N LEU A 7 -12.84 26.25 33.58
CA LEU A 7 -12.77 24.82 33.87
C LEU A 7 -12.82 24.00 32.57
N VAL A 8 -13.68 24.40 31.63
CA VAL A 8 -13.79 23.76 30.31
C VAL A 8 -12.45 23.88 29.57
N LEU A 9 -11.85 25.06 29.56
CA LEU A 9 -10.60 25.33 28.86
C LEU A 9 -9.42 24.51 29.42
N VAL A 10 -9.36 24.32 30.74
CA VAL A 10 -8.35 23.46 31.38
C VAL A 10 -8.55 22.00 31.02
N LEU A 11 -9.81 21.53 30.97
CA LEU A 11 -10.11 20.16 30.57
C LEU A 11 -9.72 19.89 29.11
N THR A 12 -9.99 20.84 28.22
CA THR A 12 -9.62 20.71 26.80
C THR A 12 -8.11 20.69 26.63
N PHE A 13 -7.37 21.52 27.38
CA PHE A 13 -5.91 21.54 27.34
C PHE A 13 -5.28 20.22 27.80
N MET A 14 -5.83 19.61 28.85
CA MET A 14 -5.36 18.30 29.35
C MET A 14 -5.55 17.15 28.35
N LEU A 15 -6.57 17.21 27.48
CA LEU A 15 -6.79 16.19 26.45
C LEU A 15 -5.79 16.30 25.29
N VAL A 16 -5.28 17.49 25.00
CA VAL A 16 -4.33 17.71 23.89
C VAL A 16 -2.94 17.21 24.25
N VAL A 17 -2.51 17.36 25.51
CA VAL A 17 -1.15 16.94 25.95
C VAL A 17 -0.99 15.41 26.06
N SER A 18 -2.07 14.64 26.19
CA SER A 18 -2.01 13.18 26.25
C SER A 18 -2.07 12.50 24.87
N SER A 19 -2.30 13.24 23.78
CA SER A 19 -2.42 12.70 22.42
C SER A 19 -1.08 12.54 21.69
N CYS A 20 0.03 13.02 22.24
CA CYS A 20 1.36 12.90 21.65
C CYS A 20 2.23 11.99 22.52
N ASN A 21 2.08 10.68 22.36
CA ASN A 21 3.13 9.74 22.69
C ASN A 21 3.51 9.02 21.40
N ASP A 22 4.67 9.38 20.84
CA ASP A 22 5.34 8.56 19.83
C ASP A 22 5.65 7.23 20.50
N SER A 23 4.90 6.21 20.12
CA SER A 23 5.26 4.84 20.47
C SER A 23 6.44 4.49 19.57
N ASP A 24 7.65 4.55 20.11
CA ASP A 24 8.85 4.09 19.40
C ASP A 24 8.60 2.64 18.94
N ILE A 25 8.38 2.46 17.64
CA ILE A 25 8.41 1.13 17.01
C ILE A 25 9.86 0.67 17.10
N ILE A 26 10.09 -0.37 17.89
CA ILE A 26 11.36 -1.09 17.89
C ILE A 26 11.48 -1.78 16.52
N VAL A 27 12.21 -1.15 15.60
CA VAL A 27 12.63 -1.79 14.36
C VAL A 27 13.70 -2.81 14.74
N GLU A 28 13.31 -4.08 14.81
CA GLU A 28 14.26 -5.18 14.86
C GLU A 28 15.06 -5.15 13.56
N ASN A 29 16.34 -4.79 13.69
CA ASN A 29 17.31 -4.75 12.62
C ASN A 29 17.53 -6.18 12.09
N ALA A 30 16.74 -6.58 11.09
CA ALA A 30 16.94 -7.81 10.33
C ALA A 30 18.13 -7.66 9.37
N ASN A 31 19.33 -7.50 9.94
CA ASN A 31 20.57 -7.81 9.25
C ASN A 31 20.77 -9.33 9.28
N SER A 32 19.98 -10.05 8.48
CA SER A 32 20.35 -11.38 8.03
C SER A 32 20.09 -11.46 6.53
N GLY A 33 21.17 -11.54 5.76
CA GLY A 33 21.13 -11.81 4.34
C GLY A 33 20.50 -13.18 4.11
N ILE A 34 19.20 -13.18 3.79
CA ILE A 34 18.51 -14.36 3.30
C ILE A 34 18.49 -14.22 1.78
N SER A 35 19.37 -14.96 1.12
CA SER A 35 19.22 -15.32 -0.28
C SER A 35 17.87 -16.03 -0.42
N ILE A 36 16.84 -15.32 -0.87
CA ILE A 36 15.51 -15.90 -1.10
C ILE A 36 15.63 -16.86 -2.27
N ASP A 37 15.78 -18.15 -1.94
CA ASP A 37 15.57 -19.22 -2.90
C ASP A 37 14.10 -19.20 -3.33
N LYS A 38 13.89 -19.03 -4.65
CA LYS A 38 12.59 -18.85 -5.31
C LYS A 38 11.67 -20.09 -5.21
N SER A 39 12.08 -21.15 -4.51
CA SER A 39 11.41 -22.46 -4.53
C SER A 39 10.61 -22.82 -3.28
N THR A 40 10.59 -21.98 -2.24
CA THR A 40 9.80 -22.30 -1.04
C THR A 40 8.31 -22.06 -1.34
N GLN A 41 7.61 -23.10 -1.81
CA GLN A 41 6.16 -23.19 -1.70
C GLN A 41 5.84 -23.21 -0.21
N LEU A 42 5.64 -22.02 0.37
CA LEU A 42 5.09 -21.87 1.70
C LEU A 42 3.70 -22.51 1.67
N ASN A 43 3.50 -23.57 2.47
CA ASN A 43 2.17 -24.10 2.75
C ASN A 43 1.42 -23.07 3.60
N LEU A 44 0.92 -22.03 2.93
CA LEU A 44 0.09 -21.01 3.55
C LEU A 44 -1.23 -21.64 3.94
N THR A 45 -1.74 -21.24 5.11
CA THR A 45 -3.14 -21.51 5.43
C THR A 45 -4.04 -20.82 4.40
N PRO A 46 -5.30 -21.29 4.22
CA PRO A 46 -6.24 -20.67 3.28
C PRO A 46 -6.39 -19.15 3.51
N ASP A 47 -6.40 -18.72 4.76
CA ASP A 47 -6.56 -17.31 5.13
C ASP A 47 -5.30 -16.49 4.78
N GLU A 48 -4.10 -16.98 5.08
CA GLU A 48 -2.85 -16.32 4.69
C GLU A 48 -2.69 -16.19 3.17
N LYS A 49 -3.14 -17.21 2.43
CA LYS A 49 -3.17 -17.16 0.97
C LYS A 49 -4.13 -16.08 0.49
N LEU A 50 -5.34 -16.02 1.04
CA LEU A 50 -6.34 -15.00 0.70
C LEU A 50 -5.80 -13.59 0.97
N HIS A 51 -5.23 -13.36 2.16
CA HIS A 51 -4.64 -12.08 2.52
C HIS A 51 -3.51 -11.67 1.59
N LYS A 52 -2.66 -12.62 1.19
CA LYS A 52 -1.57 -12.37 0.25
C LYS A 52 -2.08 -11.99 -1.14
N GLU A 53 -3.10 -12.69 -1.65
CA GLU A 53 -3.70 -12.38 -2.95
C GLU A 53 -4.42 -11.03 -2.96
N GLN A 54 -5.08 -10.66 -1.85
CA GLN A 54 -5.74 -9.36 -1.68
C GLN A 54 -4.75 -8.20 -1.57
N SER A 55 -3.53 -8.46 -1.07
CA SER A 55 -2.49 -7.44 -0.88
C SER A 55 -1.45 -7.44 -2.00
N SER A 56 -1.65 -8.22 -3.07
CA SER A 56 -0.70 -8.31 -4.18
C SER A 56 -0.75 -7.04 -5.02
N LEU A 57 0.41 -6.39 -5.14
CA LEU A 57 0.58 -5.20 -5.98
C LEU A 57 0.39 -5.53 -7.47
N GLU A 58 0.72 -6.77 -7.87
CA GLU A 58 0.46 -7.28 -9.22
C GLU A 58 -1.05 -7.29 -9.52
N ASN A 59 -1.85 -7.88 -8.63
CA ASN A 59 -3.30 -7.91 -8.80
C ASN A 59 -3.89 -6.50 -8.81
N MET A 60 -3.41 -5.63 -7.92
CA MET A 60 -3.82 -4.24 -7.87
C MET A 60 -3.56 -3.50 -9.18
N LEU A 61 -2.37 -3.67 -9.79
CA LEU A 61 -2.05 -3.06 -11.08
C LEU A 61 -2.84 -3.66 -12.24
N MET A 62 -3.11 -4.98 -12.23
CA MET A 62 -3.96 -5.61 -13.24
C MET A 62 -5.35 -5.00 -13.24
N ASP A 63 -5.93 -4.77 -12.07
CA ASP A 63 -7.27 -4.18 -11.93
C ASP A 63 -7.33 -2.73 -12.44
N GLN A 64 -6.18 -2.05 -12.56
CA GLN A 64 -6.09 -0.70 -13.14
C GLN A 64 -5.96 -0.69 -14.66
N ILE A 65 -5.79 -1.84 -15.34
CA ILE A 65 -5.81 -1.86 -16.80
C ILE A 65 -7.26 -1.78 -17.27
N ILE A 66 -7.61 -0.68 -17.92
CA ILE A 66 -8.96 -0.44 -18.44
C ILE A 66 -8.92 -0.24 -19.96
N TYR A 67 -10.02 -0.61 -20.64
CA TYR A 67 -10.22 -0.30 -22.04
C TYR A 67 -11.03 0.99 -22.18
N ARG A 68 -10.44 2.02 -22.79
CA ARG A 68 -11.06 3.35 -22.98
C ARG A 68 -10.61 3.93 -24.31
N ASP A 69 -11.52 4.58 -25.04
CA ASP A 69 -11.22 5.26 -26.30
C ASP A 69 -10.49 4.36 -27.33
N SER A 70 -10.91 3.10 -27.38
CA SER A 70 -10.35 2.05 -28.24
C SER A 70 -8.90 1.68 -27.95
N ALA A 71 -8.40 1.94 -26.74
CA ALA A 71 -7.08 1.51 -26.30
C ALA A 71 -7.13 0.98 -24.86
N TYR A 72 -6.24 0.04 -24.55
CA TYR A 72 -5.91 -0.31 -23.18
C TYR A 72 -5.06 0.78 -22.55
N ILE A 73 -5.37 1.15 -21.31
CA ILE A 73 -4.66 2.18 -20.55
C ILE A 73 -4.46 1.66 -19.13
N LEU A 74 -3.27 1.87 -18.58
CA LEU A 74 -3.04 1.73 -17.15
C LEU A 74 -3.59 2.97 -16.43
N ASN A 75 -4.71 2.83 -15.73
CA ASN A 75 -5.38 3.90 -15.00
C ASN A 75 -4.71 4.18 -13.64
N MET A 76 -3.40 4.36 -13.66
CA MET A 76 -2.60 4.71 -12.49
C MET A 76 -1.38 5.50 -12.95
N SER A 77 -1.22 6.70 -12.41
CA SER A 77 -0.04 7.54 -12.65
C SER A 77 1.20 7.00 -11.95
N LYS A 78 2.38 7.47 -12.36
CA LYS A 78 3.64 7.06 -11.72
C LYS A 78 3.69 7.55 -10.27
N GLU A 79 3.18 8.75 -10.02
CA GLU A 79 3.13 9.38 -8.70
C GLU A 79 2.23 8.58 -7.75
N GLU A 80 1.04 8.17 -8.21
CA GLU A 80 0.16 7.28 -7.43
C GLU A 80 0.82 5.93 -7.13
N ALA A 81 1.57 5.37 -8.10
CA ALA A 81 2.31 4.13 -7.88
C ALA A 81 3.40 4.30 -6.82
N ILE A 82 4.11 5.42 -6.81
CA ILE A 82 5.12 5.75 -5.78
C ILE A 82 4.46 5.90 -4.41
N ASP A 83 3.33 6.60 -4.32
CA ASP A 83 2.59 6.79 -3.07
C ASP A 83 2.11 5.45 -2.48
N LEU A 84 1.75 4.50 -3.34
CA LEU A 84 1.37 3.13 -2.97
C LEU A 84 2.58 2.21 -2.75
N THR A 85 3.80 2.74 -2.78
CA THR A 85 5.06 1.98 -2.63
C THR A 85 5.17 0.83 -3.63
N ILE A 86 4.61 1.01 -4.83
CA ILE A 86 4.73 0.06 -5.93
C ILE A 86 6.15 0.15 -6.51
N PRO A 87 6.88 -0.97 -6.66
CA PRO A 87 8.20 -0.95 -7.27
C PRO A 87 8.17 -0.42 -8.71
N ASP A 88 9.09 0.49 -9.03
CA ASP A 88 9.24 1.06 -10.39
C ASP A 88 9.34 -0.03 -11.47
N SER A 89 10.07 -1.12 -11.19
CA SER A 89 10.21 -2.25 -12.12
C SER A 89 8.88 -2.93 -12.42
N LEU A 90 8.00 -3.03 -11.42
CA LEU A 90 6.68 -3.61 -11.56
C LEU A 90 5.76 -2.67 -12.35
N TYR A 91 5.76 -1.38 -12.01
CA TYR A 91 4.98 -0.38 -12.76
C TYR A 91 5.35 -0.35 -14.25
N VAL A 92 6.65 -0.32 -14.56
CA VAL A 92 7.16 -0.36 -15.95
C VAL A 92 6.77 -1.66 -16.66
N HIS A 93 6.77 -2.80 -15.95
CA HIS A 93 6.31 -4.06 -16.52
C HIS A 93 4.85 -3.99 -16.97
N TYR A 94 3.98 -3.38 -16.16
CA TYR A 94 2.56 -3.22 -16.49
C TYR A 94 2.32 -2.20 -17.61
N LEU A 95 3.12 -1.14 -17.70
CA LEU A 95 3.10 -0.26 -18.88
C LEU A 95 3.41 -1.03 -20.17
N LYS A 96 4.40 -1.94 -20.13
CA LYS A 96 4.73 -2.78 -21.28
C LYS A 96 3.60 -3.73 -21.65
N ILE A 97 2.93 -4.34 -20.67
CA ILE A 97 1.75 -5.19 -20.92
C ILE A 97 0.67 -4.39 -21.66
N VAL A 98 0.39 -3.16 -21.21
CA VAL A 98 -0.59 -2.28 -21.87
C VAL A 98 -0.18 -1.94 -23.29
N ASP A 99 1.10 -1.64 -23.53
CA ASP A 99 1.64 -1.40 -24.87
C ASP A 99 1.45 -2.63 -25.77
N ASP A 100 1.87 -3.81 -25.30
CA ASP A 100 1.73 -5.09 -26.00
C ASP A 100 0.25 -5.38 -26.34
N LEU A 101 -0.68 -5.15 -25.41
CA LEU A 101 -2.12 -5.33 -25.64
C LEU A 101 -2.66 -4.45 -26.77
N ASN A 102 -2.18 -3.22 -26.88
CA ASN A 102 -2.57 -2.29 -27.94
C ASN A 102 -1.94 -2.64 -29.30
N THR A 103 -0.78 -3.31 -29.32
CA THR A 103 -0.14 -3.74 -30.58
C THR A 103 -0.80 -4.95 -31.23
N LEU A 104 -1.60 -5.71 -30.48
CA LEU A 104 -2.32 -6.89 -30.95
C LEU A 104 -3.67 -6.56 -31.61
N GLN A 105 -4.07 -5.30 -31.62
CA GLN A 105 -5.32 -4.81 -32.25
C GLN A 105 -5.11 -4.43 -33.72
#